data_AF-A0A1Q9TUX7-F1
#
_entry.id   AF-A0A1Q9TUX7-F1
#
_cell.length_a   1.000
_cell.length_b   1.000
_cell.length_c   1.000
_cell.angle_alpha   90.00
_cell.angle_beta   90.00
_cell.angle_gamma   90.00
#
_symmetry.space_group_name_H-M   'P 1'
#
loop_
_entity.id
_entity.type
_entity.pdbx_description
1 polymer ?
#
loop_
_entity_poly.entity_id
_entity_poly.type
_entity_poly.pdbx_seq_one_letter_code
_entity_poly.pdbx_strand_id
1 'polypeptide(L)'
;MSIPPEYPHDPSQLYGQQPPQHFGPQGTPPGGHGPQGYAGPGNQPYPPQPGFVRGAQPSGKGFFGALFDFSFRDFVTPKIIKVLFILWLTLIVLFTLIAVVGSFVSMGEEPFLGIVMLFSSLLIGAIYVLLSRVGLEILIVVFRISEDLTAIRKQRGL
;
A
#
# COMPACT_ATOMS: atom_id res chain seq x y z
N MET A 1 52.69 24.96 23.58
CA MET A 1 51.96 23.78 23.05
C MET A 1 50.89 24.31 22.09
N SER A 2 51.16 24.22 20.79
CA SER A 2 50.27 24.67 19.71
C SER A 2 49.27 23.56 19.36
N ILE A 3 47.98 23.89 19.43
CA ILE A 3 46.86 23.01 19.09
C ILE A 3 46.80 22.87 17.56
N PRO A 4 46.69 21.66 16.97
CA PRO A 4 46.52 21.51 15.52
C PRO A 4 45.10 21.94 15.08
N PRO A 5 44.92 22.50 13.88
CA PRO A 5 43.61 22.89 13.37
C PRO A 5 42.76 21.66 13.05
N GLU A 6 41.55 21.62 13.59
CA GLU A 6 40.53 20.62 13.34
C GLU A 6 39.93 20.85 11.94
N TYR A 7 40.11 19.91 11.02
CA TYR A 7 39.50 19.99 9.69
C TYR A 7 38.04 19.51 9.75
N PRO A 8 37.09 20.20 9.08
CA PRO A 8 35.72 19.72 8.95
C PRO A 8 35.66 18.36 8.26
N HIS A 9 35.05 17.37 8.90
CA HIS A 9 34.73 16.09 8.27
C HIS A 9 33.56 16.23 7.30
N ASP A 10 33.82 16.05 6.01
CA ASP A 10 32.82 16.02 4.94
C ASP A 10 32.22 14.60 4.80
N PRO A 11 30.91 14.40 5.03
CA PRO A 11 30.25 13.10 4.95
C PRO A 11 30.02 12.56 3.53
N SER A 12 30.41 13.28 2.48
CA SER A 12 30.17 12.88 1.08
C SER A 12 31.10 11.78 0.54
N GLN A 13 32.18 11.43 1.26
CA GLN A 13 33.17 10.42 0.85
C GLN A 13 32.72 8.96 1.06
N LEU A 14 31.52 8.71 1.60
CA LEU A 14 31.06 7.34 1.91
C LEU A 14 30.42 6.58 0.73
N TYR A 15 30.31 7.20 -0.46
CA TYR A 15 29.76 6.55 -1.65
C TYR A 15 30.86 6.27 -2.70
N GLY A 16 31.72 5.32 -2.38
CA GLY A 16 32.65 4.72 -3.33
C GLY A 16 31.93 3.78 -4.31
N GLN A 17 31.83 4.25 -5.57
CA GLN A 17 32.02 3.51 -6.83
C GLN A 17 31.38 2.10 -6.97
N GLN A 18 30.26 2.03 -7.70
CA GLN A 18 29.77 0.80 -8.34
C GLN A 18 30.53 0.56 -9.66
N PRO A 19 31.01 -0.67 -9.96
CA PRO A 19 31.59 -0.99 -11.26
C PRO A 19 30.52 -1.17 -12.36
N PRO A 20 30.83 -0.92 -13.65
CA PRO A 20 29.86 -0.97 -14.74
C PRO A 20 29.42 -2.41 -15.07
N GLN A 21 28.11 -2.65 -15.11
CA GLN A 21 27.51 -3.90 -15.62
C GLN A 21 27.69 -3.97 -17.15
N HIS A 22 28.55 -4.88 -17.61
CA HIS A 22 28.68 -5.23 -19.03
C HIS A 22 27.52 -6.17 -19.44
N PHE A 23 26.80 -5.77 -20.49
CA PHE A 23 25.74 -6.54 -21.14
C PHE A 23 26.36 -7.56 -22.10
N GLY A 24 26.00 -8.84 -22.00
CA GLY A 24 26.43 -9.90 -22.93
C GLY A 24 25.29 -10.89 -23.19
N PRO A 25 24.99 -11.26 -24.45
CA PRO A 25 23.89 -12.17 -24.75
C PRO A 25 24.32 -13.64 -24.85
N GLN A 26 23.44 -14.50 -24.31
CA GLN A 26 23.04 -15.81 -24.87
C GLN A 26 23.99 -17.01 -24.72
N GLY A 27 23.41 -18.16 -24.32
CA GLY A 27 24.02 -19.48 -24.50
C GLY A 27 23.50 -20.56 -23.55
N THR A 28 22.59 -21.40 -24.03
CA THR A 28 22.22 -22.70 -23.43
C THR A 28 23.39 -23.69 -23.50
N PRO A 29 23.56 -24.62 -22.55
CA PRO A 29 24.42 -25.78 -22.79
C PRO A 29 23.61 -27.09 -22.83
N PRO A 30 23.69 -27.88 -23.92
CA PRO A 30 23.56 -29.32 -23.86
C PRO A 30 24.95 -29.97 -23.70
N GLY A 31 24.96 -31.14 -23.05
CA GLY A 31 26.16 -31.83 -22.59
C GLY A 31 27.21 -32.16 -23.67
N GLY A 32 28.45 -32.30 -23.22
CA GLY A 32 29.61 -32.65 -24.04
C GLY A 32 30.79 -33.04 -23.16
N HIS A 33 31.57 -34.01 -23.63
CA HIS A 33 32.50 -34.86 -22.89
C HIS A 33 33.91 -34.53 -23.41
N GLY A 34 34.91 -34.36 -22.53
CA GLY A 34 36.30 -34.11 -22.95
C GLY A 34 37.28 -33.87 -21.78
N PRO A 35 38.60 -34.08 -21.96
CA PRO A 35 39.42 -34.83 -21.00
C PRO A 35 40.43 -34.02 -20.16
N GLN A 36 40.89 -34.69 -19.09
CA GLN A 36 42.01 -34.44 -18.16
C GLN A 36 43.05 -33.37 -18.53
N GLY A 37 43.33 -32.48 -17.57
CA GLY A 37 44.56 -31.68 -17.55
C GLY A 37 44.76 -30.85 -16.27
N TYR A 38 45.82 -31.21 -15.53
CA TYR A 38 46.53 -30.46 -14.47
C TYR A 38 45.92 -30.32 -13.06
N ALA A 39 46.54 -31.03 -12.12
CA ALA A 39 46.35 -30.92 -10.67
C ALA A 39 47.10 -29.68 -10.14
N GLY A 40 46.34 -28.71 -9.63
CA GLY A 40 46.84 -27.59 -8.84
C GLY A 40 46.77 -27.87 -7.34
N PRO A 41 47.72 -27.40 -6.52
CA PRO A 41 47.71 -27.64 -5.08
C PRO A 41 46.79 -26.64 -4.37
N GLY A 42 45.78 -27.13 -3.67
CA GLY A 42 44.98 -26.28 -2.78
C GLY A 42 43.58 -26.80 -2.49
N ASN A 43 43.47 -27.90 -1.74
CA ASN A 43 42.20 -28.29 -1.12
C ASN A 43 41.88 -27.31 0.03
N GLN A 44 41.10 -26.28 -0.25
CA GLN A 44 40.34 -25.56 0.78
C GLN A 44 38.88 -26.04 0.71
N PRO A 45 38.36 -26.70 1.77
CA PRO A 45 36.95 -27.03 1.82
C PRO A 45 36.14 -25.75 1.98
N TYR A 46 35.39 -25.40 0.94
CA TYR A 46 34.41 -24.32 1.00
C TYR A 46 33.32 -24.67 2.03
N PRO A 47 32.95 -23.77 2.94
CA PRO A 47 31.77 -23.97 3.77
C PRO A 47 30.52 -24.02 2.87
N PRO A 48 29.53 -24.87 3.17
CA PRO A 48 28.29 -24.91 2.42
C PRO A 48 27.63 -23.53 2.48
N GLN A 49 27.43 -22.91 1.32
CA GLN A 49 26.66 -21.67 1.23
C GLN A 49 25.24 -21.96 1.72
N PRO A 50 24.69 -21.16 2.64
CA PRO A 50 23.30 -21.26 3.01
C PRO A 50 22.47 -21.07 1.74
N GLY A 51 21.81 -22.13 1.29
CA GLY A 51 20.84 -22.03 0.23
C GLY A 51 19.84 -20.95 0.62
N PHE A 52 19.66 -19.94 -0.24
CA PHE A 52 18.50 -19.08 -0.15
C PHE A 52 17.28 -19.99 -0.33
N VAL A 53 16.73 -20.47 0.80
CA VAL A 53 15.38 -20.97 0.84
C VAL A 53 14.57 -19.76 0.43
N ARG A 54 14.20 -19.71 -0.86
CA ARG A 54 13.25 -18.73 -1.38
C ARG A 54 12.02 -18.93 -0.51
N GLY A 55 11.89 -18.07 0.51
CA GLY A 55 10.81 -18.15 1.46
C GLY A 55 9.54 -18.30 0.65
N ALA A 56 8.80 -19.38 0.91
CA ALA A 56 7.49 -19.58 0.34
C ALA A 56 6.78 -18.24 0.48
N GLN A 57 6.57 -17.56 -0.66
CA GLN A 57 5.81 -16.31 -0.66
C GLN A 57 4.52 -16.68 0.04
N PRO A 58 4.19 -16.05 1.18
CA PRO A 58 2.90 -16.30 1.77
C PRO A 58 1.92 -15.83 0.72
N SER A 59 1.26 -16.78 0.06
CA SER A 59 0.15 -16.56 -0.84
C SER A 59 -1.04 -16.11 0.02
N GLY A 60 -0.87 -14.98 0.70
CA GLY A 60 -1.94 -14.23 1.31
C GLY A 60 -2.83 -13.74 0.18
N LYS A 61 -4.14 -13.96 0.31
CA LYS A 61 -5.15 -13.43 -0.62
C LYS A 61 -4.81 -11.97 -0.93
N GLY A 62 -4.73 -11.64 -2.22
CA GLY A 62 -4.54 -10.26 -2.65
C GLY A 62 -5.62 -9.35 -2.06
N PHE A 63 -5.34 -8.05 -1.98
CA PHE A 63 -6.22 -7.02 -1.40
C PHE A 63 -7.70 -7.17 -1.81
N PHE A 64 -7.95 -7.49 -3.09
CA PHE A 64 -9.31 -7.74 -3.60
C PHE A 64 -9.94 -9.02 -3.06
N GLY A 65 -9.18 -10.11 -2.90
CA GLY A 65 -9.66 -11.36 -2.31
C GLY A 65 -9.97 -11.24 -0.82
N ALA A 66 -9.29 -10.34 -0.10
CA ALA A 66 -9.61 -10.01 1.29
C ALA A 66 -10.83 -9.07 1.42
N LEU A 67 -11.10 -8.23 0.42
CA LEU A 67 -12.28 -7.35 0.40
C LEU A 67 -13.60 -8.11 0.14
N PHE A 68 -13.54 -9.22 -0.60
CA PHE A 68 -14.68 -10.11 -0.81
C PHE A 68 -14.71 -11.32 0.15
N ASP A 69 -13.87 -11.31 1.19
CA ASP A 69 -13.89 -12.36 2.20
C ASP A 69 -14.98 -12.04 3.25
N PHE A 70 -16.18 -12.58 3.01
CA PHE A 70 -17.30 -12.51 3.98
C PHE A 70 -17.07 -13.41 5.22
N SER A 71 -15.91 -14.07 5.32
CA SER A 71 -15.46 -14.74 6.52
C SER A 71 -14.86 -13.70 7.47
N PHE A 72 -15.63 -13.25 8.47
CA PHE A 72 -15.24 -12.28 9.51
C PHE A 72 -14.12 -12.78 10.46
N ARG A 73 -13.10 -13.48 9.95
CA ARG A 73 -12.08 -14.17 10.74
C ARG A 73 -10.77 -13.40 10.89
N ASP A 74 -10.46 -12.48 9.99
CA ASP A 74 -9.30 -11.61 10.12
C ASP A 74 -9.71 -10.20 10.55
N PHE A 75 -8.95 -9.58 11.46
CA PHE A 75 -9.07 -8.18 11.88
C PHE A 75 -8.69 -7.23 10.73
N VAL A 76 -9.40 -7.30 9.60
CA VAL A 76 -9.18 -6.48 8.39
C VAL A 76 -9.86 -5.11 8.52
N THR A 77 -10.60 -4.89 9.62
CA THR A 77 -11.43 -3.70 9.82
C THR A 77 -10.71 -2.37 9.60
N PRO A 78 -9.48 -2.14 10.10
CA PRO A 78 -8.77 -0.88 9.89
C PRO A 78 -8.49 -0.58 8.41
N LYS A 79 -8.17 -1.62 7.62
CA LYS A 79 -7.87 -1.50 6.19
C LYS A 79 -9.13 -1.32 5.34
N ILE A 80 -10.22 -2.00 5.70
CA ILE A 80 -11.50 -1.94 4.97
C ILE A 80 -12.12 -0.54 5.05
N ILE A 81 -11.96 0.18 6.16
CA ILE A 81 -12.58 1.50 6.35
C ILE A 81 -12.18 2.50 5.27
N LYS A 82 -10.90 2.51 4.86
CA LYS A 82 -10.44 3.38 3.78
C LYS A 82 -11.14 3.07 2.45
N VAL A 83 -11.36 1.79 2.16
CA VAL A 83 -12.05 1.35 0.94
C VAL A 83 -13.53 1.69 1.01
N LEU A 84 -14.18 1.44 2.15
CA LEU A 84 -15.57 1.81 2.38
C LEU A 84 -15.77 3.33 2.27
N PHE A 85 -14.81 4.13 2.73
CA PHE A 85 -14.87 5.58 2.56
C PHE A 85 -14.86 6.00 1.10
N ILE A 86 -13.90 5.51 0.31
CA ILE A 86 -13.79 5.85 -1.11
C ILE A 86 -15.06 5.40 -1.83
N LEU A 87 -15.55 4.20 -1.54
CA LEU A 87 -16.80 3.69 -2.09
C LEU A 87 -17.99 4.59 -1.70
N TRP A 88 -18.12 4.96 -0.42
CA TRP A 88 -19.22 5.79 0.07
C TRP A 88 -19.20 7.20 -0.53
N LEU A 89 -18.03 7.85 -0.61
CA LEU A 89 -17.90 9.13 -1.30
C LEU A 89 -18.25 9.03 -2.78
N THR A 90 -17.80 7.97 -3.45
CA THR A 90 -18.12 7.74 -4.86
C THR A 90 -19.64 7.61 -5.05
N LEU A 91 -20.33 6.92 -4.16
CA LEU A 91 -21.79 6.81 -4.17
C LEU A 91 -22.46 8.17 -3.95
N ILE A 92 -22.03 8.96 -2.96
CA ILE A 92 -22.61 10.30 -2.73
C ILE A 92 -22.47 11.18 -3.97
N VAL A 93 -21.28 11.20 -4.59
CA VAL A 93 -21.03 11.96 -5.82
C VAL A 93 -21.93 11.47 -6.95
N LEU A 94 -22.04 10.15 -7.13
CA LEU A 94 -22.88 9.55 -8.17
C LEU A 94 -24.37 9.89 -7.97
N PHE A 95 -24.90 9.73 -6.76
CA PHE A 95 -26.30 10.05 -6.45
C PHE A 95 -26.58 11.55 -6.58
N THR A 96 -25.64 12.40 -6.17
CA THR A 96 -25.76 13.85 -6.33
C THR A 96 -25.79 14.21 -7.81
N LEU A 97 -24.93 13.61 -8.64
CA LEU A 97 -24.92 13.83 -10.08
C LEU A 97 -26.24 13.38 -10.74
N ILE A 98 -26.75 12.21 -10.36
CA ILE A 98 -28.06 11.72 -10.83
C ILE A 98 -29.17 12.70 -10.44
N ALA A 99 -29.17 13.21 -9.21
CA ALA A 99 -30.16 14.17 -8.73
C ALA A 99 -30.06 15.51 -9.47
N VAL A 100 -28.85 15.99 -9.76
CA VAL A 100 -28.63 17.19 -10.57
C VAL A 100 -29.17 17.00 -11.98
N VAL A 101 -28.86 15.87 -12.65
CA VAL A 101 -29.42 15.56 -13.98
C VAL A 101 -30.94 15.47 -13.91
N GLY A 102 -31.50 14.80 -12.90
CA GLY A 102 -32.94 14.72 -12.67
C GLY A 102 -33.60 16.09 -12.47
N SER A 103 -32.90 17.04 -11.84
CA SER A 103 -33.39 18.40 -11.66
C SER A 103 -33.52 19.16 -12.99
N PHE A 104 -32.62 18.93 -13.94
CA PHE A 104 -32.74 19.51 -15.28
C PHE A 104 -33.88 18.89 -16.08
N VAL A 105 -34.14 17.59 -15.91
CA VAL A 105 -35.28 16.92 -16.54
C VAL A 105 -36.59 17.49 -16.01
N SER A 106 -36.72 17.68 -14.69
CA SER A 106 -37.95 18.23 -14.10
C SER A 106 -38.21 19.70 -14.47
N MET A 107 -37.18 20.48 -14.81
CA MET A 107 -37.36 21.83 -15.36
C MET A 107 -38.16 21.86 -16.68
N GLY A 108 -38.18 20.75 -17.43
CA GLY A 108 -38.94 20.65 -18.68
C GLY A 108 -40.45 20.65 -18.48
N GLU A 109 -40.91 20.16 -17.32
CA GLU A 109 -42.33 20.16 -16.94
C GLU A 109 -42.64 21.36 -16.04
N GLU A 110 -41.87 21.54 -14.97
CA GLU A 110 -42.09 22.56 -13.94
C GLU A 110 -40.77 23.28 -13.61
N PRO A 111 -40.48 24.43 -14.27
CA PRO A 111 -39.20 25.12 -14.14
C PRO A 111 -38.85 25.49 -12.69
N PHE A 112 -39.83 25.96 -11.93
CA PHE A 112 -39.62 26.35 -10.53
C PHE A 112 -39.21 25.16 -9.66
N LEU A 113 -39.89 24.01 -9.81
CA LEU A 113 -39.58 22.79 -9.08
C LEU A 113 -38.17 22.30 -9.41
N GLY A 114 -37.79 22.31 -10.69
CA GLY A 114 -36.46 21.89 -11.13
C GLY A 114 -35.34 22.77 -10.55
N ILE A 115 -35.54 24.09 -10.46
CA ILE A 115 -34.58 24.99 -9.82
C ILE A 115 -34.42 24.65 -8.33
N VAL A 116 -35.53 24.48 -7.61
CA VAL A 116 -35.51 24.13 -6.18
C VAL A 116 -34.80 22.79 -5.97
N MET A 117 -35.08 21.79 -6.81
CA MET A 117 -34.42 20.49 -6.77
C MET A 117 -32.91 20.57 -7.05
N LEU A 118 -32.50 21.41 -7.99
CA LEU A 118 -31.08 21.59 -8.33
C LEU A 118 -30.29 22.08 -7.13
N PHE A 119 -30.73 23.19 -6.51
CA PHE A 119 -30.05 23.74 -5.33
C PHE A 119 -30.13 22.78 -4.12
N SER A 120 -31.28 22.13 -3.93
CA SER A 120 -31.46 21.14 -2.86
C SER A 120 -30.52 19.95 -3.04
N SER A 121 -30.36 19.43 -4.26
CA SER A 121 -29.49 18.28 -4.54
C SER A 121 -28.02 18.57 -4.22
N LEU A 122 -27.54 19.76 -4.59
CA LEU A 122 -26.18 20.21 -4.28
C LEU A 122 -25.97 20.40 -2.78
N LEU A 123 -26.93 21.05 -2.11
CA LEU A 123 -26.86 21.28 -0.67
C LEU A 123 -26.90 19.96 0.11
N ILE A 124 -27.84 19.08 -0.23
CA ILE A 124 -27.99 17.75 0.38
C ILE A 124 -26.73 16.90 0.13
N GLY A 125 -26.21 16.90 -1.10
CA GLY A 125 -24.96 16.22 -1.44
C GLY A 125 -23.78 16.71 -0.60
N ALA A 126 -23.61 18.03 -0.47
CA ALA A 126 -22.57 18.61 0.37
C ALA A 126 -22.72 18.24 1.86
N ILE A 127 -23.96 18.24 2.38
CA ILE A 127 -24.25 17.81 3.74
C ILE A 127 -23.89 16.32 3.92
N TYR A 128 -24.24 15.44 2.97
CA TYR A 128 -23.87 14.02 3.05
C TYR A 128 -22.36 13.81 3.02
N VAL A 129 -21.62 14.59 2.23
CA VAL A 129 -20.15 14.55 2.26
C VAL A 129 -19.64 14.95 3.66
N LEU A 130 -20.15 16.04 4.24
CA LEU A 130 -19.74 16.48 5.57
C LEU A 130 -20.08 15.45 6.65
N LEU A 131 -21.30 14.90 6.65
CA LEU A 131 -21.73 13.86 7.57
C LEU A 131 -20.88 12.60 7.42
N SER A 132 -20.54 12.22 6.19
CA SER A 132 -19.65 11.07 5.96
C SER A 132 -18.27 11.28 6.57
N ARG A 133 -17.73 12.51 6.53
CA ARG A 133 -16.45 12.86 7.15
C ARG A 133 -16.50 12.65 8.66
N VAL A 134 -17.53 13.20 9.31
CA VAL A 134 -17.71 13.09 10.76
C VAL A 134 -17.94 11.63 11.16
N GLY A 135 -18.81 10.90 10.44
CA GLY A 135 -19.07 9.49 10.71
C GLY A 135 -17.82 8.62 10.61
N LEU A 136 -16.97 8.88 9.61
CA LEU A 136 -15.71 8.15 9.45
C LEU A 136 -14.65 8.52 10.45
N GLU A 137 -14.59 9.79 10.85
CA GLU A 137 -13.68 10.22 11.90
C GLU A 137 -13.97 9.46 13.20
N ILE A 138 -15.25 9.36 13.57
CA ILE A 138 -15.68 8.56 14.72
C ILE A 138 -15.31 7.08 14.53
N LEU A 139 -15.60 6.52 13.35
CA LEU A 139 -15.34 5.12 13.07
C LEU A 139 -13.84 4.78 13.18
N ILE A 140 -12.97 5.58 12.55
CA ILE A 140 -11.52 5.43 12.59
C ILE A 140 -11.01 5.56 14.04
N VAL A 141 -11.52 6.53 14.80
CA VAL A 141 -11.13 6.73 16.21
C VAL A 141 -11.45 5.50 17.05
N VAL A 142 -12.63 4.91 16.91
CA VAL A 142 -13.02 3.70 17.64
C VAL A 142 -12.08 2.53 17.31
N PHE A 143 -11.74 2.34 16.03
CA PHE A 143 -10.80 1.28 15.65
C PHE A 143 -9.38 1.54 16.16
N ARG A 144 -8.92 2.79 16.10
CA ARG A 144 -7.61 3.17 16.65
C ARG A 144 -7.52 2.87 18.14
N ILE A 145 -8.57 3.17 18.91
CA ILE A 145 -8.64 2.83 20.33
C ILE A 145 -8.55 1.31 20.52
N SER A 146 -9.21 0.50 19.69
CA SER A 146 -9.13 -0.97 19.78
C SER A 146 -7.72 -1.51 19.52
N GLU A 147 -6.98 -0.89 18.60
CA GLU A 147 -5.57 -1.22 18.33
C GLU A 147 -4.67 -0.83 19.51
N ASP A 148 -4.85 0.39 20.05
CA ASP A 148 -4.07 0.90 21.19
C ASP A 148 -4.29 0.04 22.45
N LEU A 149 -5.53 -0.41 22.71
CA LEU A 149 -5.85 -1.33 23.81
C LEU A 149 -5.17 -2.69 23.64
N THR A 150 -5.10 -3.19 22.40
CA THR A 150 -4.43 -4.46 22.08
C THR A 150 -2.92 -4.35 22.30
N ALA A 151 -2.31 -3.20 21.96
CA ALA A 151 -0.90 -2.94 22.20
C ALA A 151 -0.56 -2.91 23.71
N ILE A 152 -1.41 -2.28 24.52
CA ILE A 152 -1.23 -2.24 25.98
C ILE A 152 -1.33 -3.65 26.59
N ARG A 153 -2.28 -4.50 26.14
CA ARG A 153 -2.39 -5.89 26.60
C ARG A 153 -1.12 -6.69 26.31
N LYS A 154 -0.58 -6.56 25.09
CA LYS A 154 0.66 -7.24 24.69
C LYS A 154 1.88 -6.83 25.50
N GLN A 155 1.98 -5.56 25.91
CA GLN A 155 3.04 -5.08 26.80
C GLN A 155 2.86 -5.53 28.26
N ARG A 156 1.63 -5.78 28.70
CA ARG A 156 1.32 -6.22 30.08
C ARG A 156 1.40 -7.73 30.30
N GLY A 157 1.73 -8.53 29.29
CA GLY A 157 2.00 -9.97 29.45
C GLY A 157 0.80 -10.80 29.90
N LEU A 158 -0.42 -10.34 29.59
CA LEU A 158 -1.69 -11.07 29.76
C LEU A 158 -2.26 -11.37 28.37
#